data_AF-A0A925JQZ8-F1
#
_entry.id   AF-A0A925JQZ8-F1
#
_cell.length_a   1.000
_cell.length_b   1.000
_cell.length_c   1.000
_cell.angle_alpha   90.00
_cell.angle_beta   90.00
_cell.angle_gamma   90.00
#
_symmetry.space_group_name_H-M   'P 1'
#
loop_
_entity.id
_entity.type
_entity.pdbx_description
1 polymer ?
#
loop_
_entity_poly.entity_id
_entity_poly.type
_entity_poly.pdbx_seq_one_letter_code
_entity_poly.pdbx_strand_id
1 'polypeptide(L)'
;MFVKLATRLCIALIGIGASAQTTSTPEQTALKRYCVGCHNAKVKTAGLAFEGMTLQNVGLHSQDWEKVARKLQTRSMPPAGLPRPDERTYSSLLATLESSLDQAAAATV
;
A
#
# COMPACT_ATOMS: atom_id res chain seq x y z
N MET A 1 -43.82 -51.19 -4.04
CA MET A 1 -44.64 -50.05 -4.54
C MET A 1 -44.25 -48.81 -3.74
N PHE A 2 -43.81 -47.76 -4.43
CA PHE A 2 -43.48 -46.40 -3.96
C PHE A 2 -42.13 -46.13 -3.26
N VAL A 3 -41.14 -45.94 -4.13
CA VAL A 3 -40.02 -45.00 -4.00
C VAL A 3 -40.49 -43.65 -3.44
N LYS A 4 -39.83 -43.14 -2.39
CA LYS A 4 -39.76 -41.70 -2.10
C LYS A 4 -38.31 -41.29 -1.85
N LEU A 5 -37.71 -40.88 -2.96
CA LEU A 5 -36.49 -40.10 -3.08
C LEU A 5 -36.67 -38.77 -2.33
N ALA A 6 -35.89 -38.53 -1.28
CA ALA A 6 -35.78 -37.22 -0.63
C ALA A 6 -34.34 -36.75 -0.77
N THR A 7 -34.07 -36.12 -1.90
CA THR A 7 -32.83 -35.43 -2.23
C THR A 7 -32.55 -34.36 -1.18
N ARG A 8 -31.60 -34.58 -0.26
CA ARG A 8 -31.05 -33.51 0.57
C ARG A 8 -30.00 -32.76 -0.26
N LEU A 9 -30.45 -31.71 -0.92
CA LEU A 9 -29.60 -30.73 -1.58
C LEU A 9 -28.95 -29.84 -0.49
N CYS A 10 -27.80 -30.26 0.03
CA CYS A 10 -26.93 -29.38 0.81
C CYS A 10 -26.24 -28.42 -0.16
N ILE A 11 -26.82 -27.23 -0.34
CA ILE A 11 -26.14 -26.11 -0.99
C ILE A 11 -25.07 -25.62 -0.01
N ALA A 12 -23.83 -26.08 -0.20
CA ALA A 12 -22.68 -25.48 0.45
C ALA A 12 -22.43 -24.12 -0.20
N LEU A 13 -22.76 -23.04 0.52
CA LEU A 13 -22.32 -21.68 0.20
C LEU A 13 -20.79 -21.66 0.35
N ILE A 14 -20.07 -21.85 -0.76
CA ILE A 14 -18.63 -21.64 -0.83
C ILE A 14 -18.41 -20.14 -0.69
N GLY A 15 -18.16 -19.69 0.54
CA GLY A 15 -17.62 -18.37 0.79
C GLY A 15 -16.27 -18.26 0.11
N ILE A 16 -16.20 -17.50 -0.99
CA ILE A 16 -14.94 -17.15 -1.63
C ILE A 16 -14.26 -16.16 -0.69
N GLY A 17 -13.44 -16.66 0.23
CA GLY A 17 -12.43 -15.86 0.90
C GLY A 17 -11.41 -15.44 -0.13
N ALA A 18 -11.49 -14.19 -0.60
CA ALA A 18 -10.43 -13.59 -1.40
C ALA A 18 -9.20 -13.43 -0.49
N SER A 19 -8.36 -14.46 -0.42
CA SER A 19 -7.03 -14.35 0.14
C SER A 19 -6.23 -13.40 -0.75
N ALA A 20 -6.12 -12.14 -0.34
CA ALA A 20 -5.22 -11.17 -0.95
C ALA A 20 -3.80 -11.72 -0.82
N GLN A 21 -3.30 -12.35 -1.87
CA GLN A 21 -1.91 -12.77 -1.97
C GLN A 21 -1.06 -11.51 -2.04
N THR A 22 -0.33 -11.20 -0.96
CA THR A 22 0.54 -10.02 -0.87
C THR A 22 1.81 -10.23 -1.68
N THR A 23 1.70 -10.36 -3.00
CA THR A 23 2.85 -10.11 -3.88
C THR A 23 3.25 -8.64 -3.71
N SER A 24 4.51 -8.39 -3.37
CA SER A 24 5.01 -7.03 -3.22
C SER A 24 4.91 -6.31 -4.57
N THR A 25 4.07 -5.28 -4.64
CA THR A 25 3.91 -4.49 -5.85
C THR A 25 5.20 -3.72 -6.21
N PRO A 26 5.38 -3.25 -7.44
CA PRO A 26 6.50 -2.38 -7.81
C PRO A 26 6.62 -1.15 -6.91
N GLU A 27 5.50 -0.57 -6.50
CA GLU A 27 5.41 0.59 -5.61
C GLU A 27 5.87 0.23 -4.20
N GLN A 28 5.44 -0.92 -3.67
CA GLN A 28 5.90 -1.40 -2.36
C GLN A 28 7.40 -1.72 -2.36
N THR A 29 7.92 -2.23 -3.49
CA THR A 29 9.35 -2.47 -3.70
C THR A 29 10.11 -1.15 -3.78
N ALA A 30 9.56 -0.14 -4.47
CA ALA A 30 10.14 1.18 -4.57
C ALA A 30 10.20 1.88 -3.20
N LEU A 31 9.13 1.81 -2.40
CA LEU A 31 9.11 2.33 -1.03
C LEU A 31 10.25 1.72 -0.20
N LYS A 32 10.39 0.39 -0.22
CA LYS A 32 11.47 -0.30 0.50
C LYS A 32 12.86 0.10 0.02
N ARG A 33 13.06 0.25 -1.29
CA ARG A 33 14.38 0.55 -1.87
C ARG A 33 14.78 2.01 -1.72
N TYR A 34 13.87 2.94 -1.94
CA TYR A 34 14.18 4.36 -2.12
C TYR A 34 13.79 5.23 -0.92
N CYS A 35 12.90 4.76 -0.03
CA CYS A 35 12.51 5.50 1.17
C CYS A 35 13.24 4.97 2.42
N VAL A 36 13.21 3.65 2.63
CA VAL A 36 13.73 3.01 3.86
C VAL A 36 15.27 3.03 3.95
N GLY A 37 15.99 3.36 2.87
CA GLY A 37 17.44 3.57 2.96
C GLY A 37 17.84 4.70 3.92
N CYS A 38 17.05 5.78 3.98
CA CYS A 38 17.34 6.97 4.78
C CYS A 38 16.28 7.26 5.86
N HIS A 39 15.03 6.92 5.59
CA HIS A 39 13.91 7.13 6.52
C HIS A 39 13.63 5.82 7.25
N ASN A 40 14.52 5.49 8.18
CA ASN A 40 14.50 4.25 8.92
C ASN A 40 14.82 4.49 10.40
N ALA A 41 14.62 3.51 11.27
CA ALA A 41 14.75 3.65 12.71
C ALA A 41 16.18 3.99 13.15
N LYS A 42 17.18 3.64 12.34
CA LYS A 42 18.60 3.91 12.63
C LYS A 42 19.05 5.30 12.18
N VAL A 43 18.74 5.68 10.93
CA VAL A 43 19.19 6.94 10.30
C VAL A 43 18.22 8.07 10.60
N LYS A 44 16.92 7.79 10.56
CA LYS A 44 15.81 8.66 10.95
C LYS A 44 15.88 10.05 10.31
N THR A 45 16.23 10.12 9.03
CA THR A 45 16.31 11.38 8.28
C THR A 45 14.98 12.14 8.38
N ALA A 46 15.06 13.42 8.74
CA ALA A 46 13.91 14.29 8.98
C ALA A 46 12.93 13.77 10.06
N GLY A 47 13.40 12.92 10.98
CA GLY A 47 12.57 12.35 12.06
C GLY A 47 11.67 11.19 11.64
N LEU A 48 11.75 10.73 10.38
CA LEU A 48 10.83 9.74 9.80
C LEU A 48 11.48 8.34 9.73
N ALA A 49 10.66 7.31 9.97
CA ALA A 49 11.02 5.90 9.83
C ALA A 49 9.86 5.14 9.18
N PHE A 50 10.11 4.50 8.03
CA PHE A 50 9.10 3.78 7.26
C PHE A 50 9.25 2.25 7.32
N GLU A 51 10.11 1.70 8.19
CA GLU A 51 10.15 0.23 8.36
C GLU A 51 8.79 -0.30 8.80
N GLY A 52 8.36 -1.38 8.16
CA GLY A 52 7.07 -2.02 8.46
C GLY A 52 5.84 -1.25 7.95
N MET A 53 6.01 -0.04 7.41
CA MET A 53 4.92 0.69 6.78
C MET A 53 4.67 0.20 5.35
N THR A 54 3.42 0.20 4.94
CA THR A 54 2.98 -0.21 3.60
C THR A 54 2.06 0.85 3.00
N LEU A 55 1.85 0.76 1.69
CA LEU A 55 0.91 1.66 1.03
C LEU A 55 -0.55 1.41 1.45
N GLN A 56 -0.84 0.26 2.08
CA GLN A 56 -2.18 -0.10 2.55
C GLN A 56 -2.51 0.46 3.94
N ASN A 57 -1.53 0.92 4.71
CA ASN A 57 -1.74 1.41 6.08
C ASN A 57 -1.37 2.89 6.26
N VAL A 58 -1.33 3.66 5.17
CA VAL A 58 -0.96 5.09 5.17
C VAL A 58 -1.87 5.93 6.07
N GLY A 59 -3.13 5.52 6.24
CA GLY A 59 -4.10 6.19 7.11
C GLY A 59 -3.66 6.27 8.58
N LEU A 60 -2.85 5.32 9.07
CA LEU A 60 -2.34 5.33 10.44
C LEU A 60 -1.36 6.49 10.70
N HIS A 61 -0.73 7.00 9.64
CA HIS A 61 0.29 8.04 9.70
C HIS A 61 0.06 9.10 8.60
N SER A 62 -1.21 9.46 8.36
CA SER A 62 -1.62 10.29 7.22
C SER A 62 -0.84 11.61 7.11
N GLN A 63 -0.62 12.30 8.23
CA GLN A 63 0.12 13.57 8.24
C GLN A 63 1.56 13.47 7.72
N ASP A 64 2.25 12.36 8.00
CA ASP A 64 3.61 12.15 7.51
C ASP A 64 3.60 11.70 6.04
N TRP A 65 2.65 10.84 5.67
CA TRP A 65 2.46 10.40 4.30
C TRP A 65 2.05 11.54 3.35
N GLU A 66 1.27 12.51 3.80
CA GLU A 66 0.97 13.72 3.04
C GLU A 66 2.22 14.58 2.79
N LYS A 67 3.12 14.69 3.79
CA LYS A 67 4.41 15.37 3.58
C LYS A 67 5.22 14.64 2.50
N VAL A 68 5.24 13.31 2.54
CA VAL A 68 5.90 12.48 1.52
C VAL A 68 5.27 12.71 0.14
N ALA A 69 3.94 12.69 0.02
CA ALA A 69 3.25 12.95 -1.24
C ALA A 69 3.67 14.30 -1.84
N ARG A 70 3.71 15.38 -1.04
CA ARG A 70 4.20 16.70 -1.49
C ARG A 70 5.66 16.67 -1.96
N LYS A 71 6.52 15.90 -1.30
CA LYS A 71 7.92 15.73 -1.72
C LYS A 71 8.03 14.94 -3.04
N LEU A 72 7.16 13.96 -3.23
CA LEU A 72 7.10 13.19 -4.46
C LEU A 72 6.52 13.99 -5.63
N GLN A 73 5.46 14.77 -5.41
CA GLN A 73 4.90 15.71 -6.40
C GLN A 73 5.96 16.68 -6.92
N THR A 74 6.79 17.23 -6.02
CA THR A 74 7.87 18.17 -6.36
C THR A 74 9.14 17.48 -6.86
N ARG A 75 9.17 16.15 -6.95
CA ARG A 75 10.34 15.35 -7.32
C ARG A 75 11.58 15.57 -6.45
N SER A 76 11.40 16.12 -5.26
CA SER A 76 12.50 16.39 -4.32
C SER A 76 12.99 15.13 -3.59
N MET A 77 12.24 14.03 -3.68
CA MET A 77 12.61 12.71 -3.14
C MET A 77 12.62 11.64 -4.24
N PRO A 78 13.61 10.73 -4.26
CA PRO A 78 14.89 10.79 -3.54
C PRO A 78 15.71 12.05 -3.89
N PRO A 79 16.54 12.60 -3.00
CA PRO A 79 17.34 13.79 -3.30
C PRO A 79 18.19 13.68 -4.58
N ALA A 80 18.53 14.81 -5.19
CA ALA A 80 19.39 14.84 -6.37
C ALA A 80 20.73 14.12 -6.11
N GLY A 81 21.21 13.38 -7.10
CA GLY A 81 22.42 12.56 -7.00
C GLY A 81 22.22 11.16 -6.44
N LEU A 82 21.01 10.80 -5.98
CA LEU A 82 20.69 9.45 -5.53
C LEU A 82 19.92 8.64 -6.58
N PRO A 83 20.00 7.29 -6.55
CA PRO A 83 19.19 6.43 -7.40
C PRO A 83 17.70 6.71 -7.24
N ARG A 84 16.98 6.76 -8.35
CA ARG A 84 15.53 6.99 -8.39
C ARG A 84 14.81 5.81 -9.06
N PRO A 85 13.52 5.57 -8.71
CA PRO A 85 12.68 4.70 -9.53
C PRO A 85 12.60 5.22 -10.98
N ASP A 86 12.32 4.31 -11.92
CA ASP A 86 11.92 4.72 -13.26
C ASP A 86 10.61 5.53 -13.22
N GLU A 87 10.37 6.31 -14.28
CA GLU A 87 9.27 7.28 -14.33
C GLU A 87 7.89 6.66 -14.09
N ARG A 88 7.67 5.44 -14.62
CA ARG A 88 6.41 4.73 -14.46
C ARG A 88 6.23 4.27 -13.02
N THR A 89 7.26 3.69 -12.41
CA THR A 89 7.22 3.30 -11.00
C THR A 89 7.06 4.52 -10.09
N TYR A 90 7.71 5.64 -10.42
CA TYR A 90 7.63 6.88 -9.65
C TYR A 90 6.20 7.44 -9.63
N SER A 91 5.60 7.60 -10.81
CA SER A 91 4.24 8.11 -10.95
C SER A 91 3.20 7.15 -10.35
N SER A 92 3.37 5.83 -10.53
CA SER A 92 2.49 4.83 -9.91
C SER A 92 2.56 4.86 -8.38
N LEU A 93 3.77 5.01 -7.81
CA LEU A 93 3.95 5.12 -6.36
C LEU A 93 3.25 6.36 -5.81
N LEU A 94 3.40 7.52 -6.46
CA LEU A 94 2.73 8.75 -6.05
C LEU A 94 1.20 8.61 -6.12
N ALA A 95 0.67 8.14 -7.24
CA ALA A 95 -0.77 7.97 -7.41
C ALA A 95 -1.37 6.97 -6.41
N THR A 96 -0.67 5.86 -6.14
CA THR A 96 -1.09 4.87 -5.14
C THR A 96 -1.12 5.48 -3.74
N LEU A 97 -0.11 6.27 -3.40
CA LEU A 97 -0.03 6.95 -2.10
C LEU A 97 -1.19 7.95 -1.94
N GLU A 98 -1.41 8.80 -2.93
CA GLU A 98 -2.51 9.79 -2.93
C GLU A 98 -3.87 9.10 -2.81
N SER A 99 -4.14 8.08 -3.63
CA SER A 99 -5.40 7.34 -3.55
C SER A 99 -5.61 6.66 -2.20
N SER A 100 -4.54 6.13 -1.61
CA SER A 100 -4.63 5.48 -0.28
C SER A 100 -4.89 6.50 0.83
N LEU A 101 -4.35 7.72 0.72
CA LEU A 101 -4.63 8.82 1.64
C LEU A 101 -6.07 9.33 1.49
N ASP A 102 -6.55 9.50 0.25
CA ASP A 102 -7.92 9.92 -0.03
C ASP A 102 -8.94 8.93 0.52
N GLN A 103 -8.69 7.62 0.31
CA GLN A 103 -9.52 6.55 0.89
C GLN A 103 -9.52 6.58 2.41
N ALA A 104 -8.36 6.81 3.04
CA ALA A 104 -8.27 6.92 4.49
C ALA A 104 -9.04 8.14 5.02
N ALA A 105 -8.95 9.29 4.35
CA ALA A 105 -9.71 10.50 4.71
C ALA A 105 -11.23 10.27 4.59
N ALA A 106 -11.68 9.64 3.50
CA ALA A 106 -13.10 9.32 3.28
C ALA A 106 -13.66 8.27 4.25
N ALA A 107 -12.82 7.49 4.94
CA ALA A 107 -13.24 6.56 5.98
C ALA A 107 -13.39 7.20 7.37
N THR A 108 -12.93 8.45 7.53
CA THR A 108 -12.96 9.18 8.81
C THR A 108 -14.07 10.23 8.90
N VAL A 109 -14.92 10.33 7.87
CA VAL A 109 -16.09 11.22 7.81
C VAL A 109 -17.36 10.55 8.30
#